data_AF-A0A2K4FW68-F1
#
_entry.id   AF-A0A2K4FW68-F1
#
_cell.length_a   1.000
_cell.length_b   1.000
_cell.length_c   1.000
_cell.angle_alpha   90.00
_cell.angle_beta   90.00
_cell.angle_gamma   90.00
#
_symmetry.space_group_name_H-M   'P 1'
#
loop_
_entity.id
_entity.type
_entity.pdbx_description
1 polymer ?
#
loop_
_entity_poly.entity_id
_entity_poly.type
_entity_poly.pdbx_seq_one_letter_code
_entity_poly.pdbx_strand_id
1 'polypeptide(L)'
;MLNSLNVPCALNTDPESPRMSTESLQTLVLELLASTLELDITELDTQLSIEELGLDSLDVLKLTYAIEKRFAVNLSAYSHTDISSVSRLVEILAERLASK
;
A
#
# COMPACT_ATOMS: atom_id res chain seq x y z
N MET A 1 2.61 38.57 -20.18
CA MET A 1 1.63 37.52 -19.89
C MET A 1 2.23 36.19 -20.30
N LEU A 2 2.73 35.41 -19.34
CA LEU A 2 3.04 33.98 -19.53
C LEU A 2 3.18 33.33 -18.15
N ASN A 3 2.15 32.53 -17.85
CA ASN A 3 2.18 31.25 -17.16
C ASN A 3 2.65 31.16 -15.70
N SER A 4 1.67 31.23 -14.79
CA SER A 4 1.78 30.82 -13.39
C SER A 4 1.16 29.43 -13.21
N LEU A 5 1.84 28.39 -13.71
CA LEU A 5 1.58 27.01 -13.31
C LEU A 5 2.52 26.70 -12.13
N ASN A 6 2.05 26.97 -10.92
CA ASN A 6 2.61 26.33 -9.73
C ASN A 6 1.68 25.17 -9.38
N VAL A 7 2.10 23.97 -9.74
CA VAL A 7 1.61 22.73 -9.14
C VAL A 7 2.88 22.05 -8.64
N PRO A 8 3.23 22.15 -7.35
CA PRO A 8 4.27 21.32 -6.78
C PRO A 8 3.61 20.08 -6.21
N CYS A 9 3.34 19.10 -7.06
CA CYS A 9 3.19 17.70 -6.64
C CYS A 9 3.67 16.84 -7.81
N ALA A 10 4.91 17.09 -8.23
CA ALA A 10 5.67 16.06 -8.89
C ALA A 10 5.91 15.00 -7.83
N LEU A 11 5.08 13.95 -7.91
CA LEU A 11 5.33 12.65 -7.32
C LEU A 11 6.76 12.29 -7.74
N ASN A 12 7.70 12.40 -6.80
CA ASN A 12 9.04 11.86 -7.00
C ASN A 12 8.84 10.35 -7.16
N THR A 13 8.89 9.87 -8.39
CA THR A 13 9.02 8.45 -8.69
C THR A 13 10.34 8.32 -9.43
N ASP A 14 11.41 8.19 -8.66
CA ASP A 14 12.74 7.88 -9.15
C ASP A 14 12.70 6.47 -9.76
N PRO A 15 12.92 6.29 -11.08
CA PRO A 15 12.79 4.99 -11.73
C PRO A 15 14.16 4.32 -11.84
N GLU A 16 14.76 3.87 -10.74
CA GLU A 16 16.04 3.16 -10.83
C GLU A 16 16.29 2.11 -9.74
N SER A 17 15.66 0.92 -9.88
CA SER A 17 16.35 -0.39 -9.82
C SER A 17 15.37 -1.58 -9.86
N PRO A 18 15.71 -2.70 -10.52
CA PRO A 18 14.91 -3.93 -10.54
C PRO A 18 15.06 -4.80 -9.27
N ARG A 19 15.33 -4.16 -8.13
CA ARG A 19 15.30 -4.77 -6.80
C ARG A 19 14.00 -4.24 -6.22
N MET A 20 13.03 -5.09 -5.86
CA MET A 20 11.76 -4.60 -5.29
C MET A 20 12.05 -3.68 -4.09
N SER A 21 11.98 -2.38 -4.29
CA SER A 21 12.14 -1.39 -3.23
C SER A 21 10.80 -1.27 -2.49
N THR A 22 10.86 -0.97 -1.19
CA THR A 22 9.68 -0.82 -0.32
C THR A 22 8.65 0.14 -0.92
N GLU A 23 9.10 1.17 -1.63
CA GLU A 23 8.24 2.13 -2.34
C GLU A 23 7.42 1.47 -3.45
N SER A 24 8.01 0.57 -4.25
CA SER A 24 7.26 -0.14 -5.30
C SER A 24 6.23 -1.11 -4.72
N LEU A 25 6.56 -1.75 -3.59
CA LEU A 25 5.59 -2.58 -2.86
C LEU A 25 4.45 -1.73 -2.28
N GLN A 26 4.78 -0.54 -1.79
CA GLN A 26 3.80 0.41 -1.29
C GLN A 26 2.81 0.81 -2.38
N THR A 27 3.29 1.19 -3.57
CA THR A 27 2.42 1.52 -4.71
C THR A 27 1.53 0.33 -5.09
N LEU A 28 2.07 -0.89 -5.14
CA LEU A 28 1.28 -2.08 -5.47
C LEU A 28 0.18 -2.36 -4.43
N VAL A 29 0.47 -2.16 -3.15
CA VAL A 29 -0.50 -2.33 -2.07
C VAL A 29 -1.57 -1.23 -2.15
N LEU A 30 -1.20 0.00 -2.45
CA LEU A 30 -2.12 1.12 -2.66
C LEU A 30 -3.03 0.91 -3.87
N GLU A 31 -2.50 0.43 -4.99
CA GLU A 31 -3.30 0.10 -6.18
C GLU A 31 -4.28 -1.05 -5.89
N LEU A 32 -3.84 -2.04 -5.12
CA LEU A 32 -4.68 -3.16 -4.71
C LEU A 32 -5.78 -2.70 -3.74
N LEU A 33 -5.46 -1.81 -2.81
CA LEU A 33 -6.41 -1.10 -1.93
C LEU A 33 -7.45 -0.36 -2.77
N ALA A 34 -7.01 0.57 -3.60
CA ALA A 34 -7.85 1.37 -4.48
C ALA A 34 -8.81 0.49 -5.31
N SER A 35 -8.29 -0.59 -5.90
CA SER A 35 -9.09 -1.53 -6.68
C SER A 35 -10.06 -2.37 -5.84
N THR A 36 -9.72 -2.68 -4.58
CA THR A 36 -10.55 -3.51 -3.68
C THR A 36 -11.65 -2.70 -3.01
N LEU A 37 -11.38 -1.42 -2.73
CA LEU A 37 -12.27 -0.50 -2.05
C LEU A 37 -13.00 0.45 -3.01
N GLU A 38 -12.66 0.40 -4.30
CA GLU A 38 -13.13 1.36 -5.31
C GLU A 38 -12.85 2.82 -4.91
N LEU A 39 -11.73 3.03 -4.23
CA LEU A 39 -11.24 4.34 -3.78
C LEU A 39 -10.13 4.84 -4.71
N ASP A 40 -9.92 6.15 -4.74
CA ASP A 40 -8.85 6.76 -5.53
C ASP A 40 -7.51 6.65 -4.79
N ILE A 41 -6.42 6.36 -5.52
CA ILE A 41 -5.09 6.22 -4.91
C ILE A 41 -4.64 7.51 -4.22
N THR A 42 -5.21 8.66 -4.61
CA THR A 42 -4.90 9.96 -4.03
C THR A 42 -5.56 10.18 -2.66
N GLU A 43 -6.59 9.42 -2.34
CA GLU A 43 -7.23 9.44 -1.01
C GLU A 43 -6.60 8.41 -0.05
N LEU A 44 -5.82 7.48 -0.60
CA LEU A 44 -5.12 6.45 0.16
C LEU A 44 -3.74 6.97 0.61
N ASP A 45 -3.65 7.32 1.87
CA ASP A 45 -2.40 7.72 2.51
C ASP A 45 -1.80 6.61 3.37
N THR A 46 -0.53 6.30 3.15
CA THR A 46 0.15 5.20 3.84
C THR A 46 0.62 5.54 5.25
N GLN A 47 0.63 6.83 5.59
CA GLN A 47 0.95 7.33 6.92
C GLN A 47 -0.29 7.31 7.83
N LEU A 48 -1.49 7.23 7.24
CA LEU A 48 -2.73 7.07 7.99
C LEU A 48 -2.88 5.64 8.51
N SER A 49 -3.55 5.54 9.65
CA SER A 49 -3.98 4.25 10.20
C SER A 49 -5.11 3.67 9.35
N ILE A 50 -5.30 2.36 9.42
CA ILE A 50 -6.40 1.66 8.75
C ILE A 50 -7.76 2.30 9.11
N GLU A 51 -7.97 2.64 10.38
CA GLU A 51 -9.19 3.30 10.86
C GLU A 51 -9.39 4.71 10.26
N GLU A 52 -8.31 5.48 10.10
CA GLU A 52 -8.32 6.84 9.54
C GLU A 52 -8.60 6.84 8.03
N LEU A 53 -8.19 5.77 7.34
CA LEU A 53 -8.52 5.51 5.94
C LEU A 53 -9.97 5.05 5.73
N GLY A 54 -10.73 4.87 6.83
CA GLY A 54 -12.08 4.31 6.76
C GLY A 54 -12.10 2.82 6.41
N LEU A 55 -11.01 2.10 6.64
CA LEU A 55 -10.93 0.67 6.42
C LEU A 55 -11.49 -0.07 7.64
N ASP A 56 -12.59 -0.78 7.45
CA ASP A 56 -13.16 -1.63 8.47
C ASP A 56 -12.43 -2.98 8.56
N SER A 57 -12.69 -3.73 9.63
CA SER A 57 -12.16 -5.09 9.83
C SER A 57 -12.41 -6.04 8.65
N LEU A 58 -13.48 -5.82 7.89
CA LEU A 58 -13.84 -6.59 6.71
C LEU A 58 -12.95 -6.22 5.51
N ASP A 59 -12.61 -4.94 5.36
CA ASP A 59 -11.75 -4.47 4.28
C ASP A 59 -10.30 -4.86 4.50
N VAL A 60 -9.83 -4.83 5.75
CA VAL A 60 -8.52 -5.42 6.12
C VAL A 60 -8.47 -6.90 5.75
N LEU A 61 -9.55 -7.65 5.99
CA LEU A 61 -9.62 -9.07 5.64
C LEU A 61 -9.60 -9.29 4.12
N LYS A 62 -10.39 -8.53 3.34
CA LYS A 62 -10.37 -8.58 1.87
C LYS A 62 -8.98 -8.29 1.32
N LEU A 63 -8.33 -7.27 1.87
CA LEU A 63 -7.02 -6.82 1.47
C LEU A 63 -5.95 -7.86 1.79
N THR A 64 -5.97 -8.42 3.00
CA THR A 64 -5.08 -9.52 3.40
C THR A 64 -5.23 -10.68 2.42
N TYR A 65 -6.47 -11.10 2.13
CA TYR A 65 -6.74 -12.17 1.18
C TYR A 65 -6.27 -11.86 -0.25
N ALA A 66 -6.50 -10.63 -0.72
CA ALA A 66 -6.06 -10.19 -2.04
C ALA A 66 -4.53 -10.23 -2.16
N ILE A 67 -3.81 -9.81 -1.12
CA ILE A 67 -2.35 -9.84 -1.05
C ILE A 67 -1.82 -11.27 -0.98
N GLU A 68 -2.37 -12.10 -0.10
CA GLU A 68 -1.98 -13.52 0.00
C GLU A 68 -2.10 -14.20 -1.37
N LYS A 69 -3.18 -13.91 -2.11
CA LYS A 69 -3.41 -14.41 -3.46
C LYS A 69 -2.46 -13.81 -4.51
N ARG A 70 -2.17 -12.51 -4.43
CA ARG A 70 -1.31 -11.80 -5.41
C ARG A 70 0.16 -12.16 -5.28
N PHE A 71 0.66 -12.21 -4.05
CA PHE A 71 2.07 -12.42 -3.75
C PHE A 71 2.39 -13.87 -3.35
N ALA A 72 1.37 -14.74 -3.27
CA ALA A 72 1.50 -16.12 -2.81
C ALA A 72 2.19 -16.22 -1.43
N VAL A 73 1.91 -15.25 -0.56
CA VAL A 73 2.42 -15.19 0.82
C VAL A 73 1.35 -15.67 1.79
N ASN A 74 1.77 -16.12 2.97
CA ASN A 74 0.85 -16.42 4.06
C ASN A 74 0.94 -15.31 5.11
N LEU A 75 -0.12 -14.52 5.21
CA LEU A 75 -0.31 -13.47 6.20
C LEU A 75 -1.22 -13.92 7.34
N SER A 76 -1.68 -15.18 7.34
CA SER A 76 -2.50 -15.77 8.39
C SER A 76 -1.84 -15.73 9.78
N ALA A 77 -0.53 -15.48 9.85
CA ALA A 77 0.23 -15.25 11.09
C ALA A 77 0.06 -13.84 11.68
N TYR A 78 -0.43 -12.88 10.90
CA TYR A 78 -0.62 -11.49 11.30
C TYR A 78 -2.10 -11.24 11.56
N SER A 79 -2.40 -10.68 12.72
CA SER A 79 -3.77 -10.31 13.07
C SER A 79 -4.10 -8.93 12.51
N HIS A 80 -5.39 -8.63 12.38
CA HIS A 80 -5.91 -7.28 12.12
C HIS A 80 -5.33 -6.18 13.04
N THR A 81 -4.92 -6.53 14.26
CA THR A 81 -4.23 -5.61 15.19
C THR A 81 -2.79 -5.32 14.80
N ASP A 82 -2.12 -6.28 14.14
CA ASP A 82 -0.75 -6.15 13.65
C ASP A 82 -0.71 -5.29 12.38
N ILE A 83 -1.75 -5.39 11.55
CA ILE A 83 -1.96 -4.55 10.36
C ILE A 83 -2.65 -3.26 10.80
N SER A 84 -1.92 -2.38 11.50
CA SER A 84 -2.47 -1.11 12.00
C SER A 84 -2.40 0.03 10.98
N SER A 85 -1.57 -0.10 9.94
CA SER A 85 -1.43 0.89 8.85
C SER A 85 -0.91 0.21 7.57
N VAL A 86 -1.12 0.85 6.42
CA VAL A 86 -0.63 0.39 5.11
C VAL A 86 0.89 0.24 5.12
N SER A 87 1.61 1.18 5.75
CA SER A 87 3.07 1.11 5.88
C SER A 87 3.54 -0.16 6.59
N ARG A 88 2.84 -0.57 7.65
CA ARG A 88 3.15 -1.78 8.42
C ARG A 88 2.97 -3.03 7.57
N LEU A 89 1.91 -3.07 6.79
CA LEU A 89 1.61 -4.18 5.88
C LEU A 89 2.64 -4.30 4.75
N VAL A 90 3.08 -3.17 4.21
CA VAL A 90 4.16 -3.12 3.21
C VAL A 90 5.47 -3.64 3.80
N GLU A 91 5.79 -3.27 5.03
CA GLU A 91 6.98 -3.75 5.75
C GLU A 91 6.94 -5.27 5.95
N ILE A 92 5.82 -5.81 6.41
CA ILE A 92 5.59 -7.25 6.55
C ILE A 92 5.78 -7.97 5.21
N LEU A 93 5.23 -7.42 4.13
CA LEU A 93 5.37 -8.00 2.79
C LEU A 93 6.82 -7.96 2.30
N ALA A 94 7.52 -6.84 2.49
CA ALA A 94 8.91 -6.71 2.14
C ALA A 94 9.78 -7.75 2.87
N GLU A 95 9.54 -7.96 4.16
CA GLU A 95 10.24 -8.98 4.94
C GLU A 95 9.95 -10.39 4.42
N ARG A 96 8.70 -10.70 4.08
CA ARG A 96 8.30 -12.01 3.54
C ARG A 96 8.86 -12.29 2.16
N LEU A 97 8.96 -11.26 1.32
CA LEU A 97 9.55 -11.37 -0.02
C LEU A 97 11.08 -11.40 0.03
N ALA A 98 11.72 -10.73 0.99
CA ALA A 98 13.16 -10.77 1.20
C ALA A 98 13.65 -12.08 1.83
N SER A 99 12.78 -12.74 2.60
CA SER A 99 13.09 -14.03 3.25
C SER A 99 12.84 -15.26 2.36
N LYS A 100 12.59 -15.06 1.06
CA LYS A 100 12.29 -16.10 0.07
C LYS A 100 13.49 -16.38 -0.84
#